data_AF-A0AAW1JHT7-F1
#
_entry.id   AF-A0AAW1JHT7-F1
#
_cell.length_a   1.000
_cell.length_b   1.000
_cell.length_c   1.000
_cell.angle_alpha   90.00
_cell.angle_beta   90.00
_cell.angle_gamma   90.00
#
_symmetry.space_group_name_H-M   'P 1'
#
loop_
_entity.id
_entity.type
_entity.pdbx_description
1 polymer ?
#
loop_
_entity_poly.entity_id
_entity_poly.type
_entity_poly.pdbx_seq_one_letter_code
_entity_poly.pdbx_strand_id
1 'polypeptide(L)'
;MLIESFFCVKRDEKEDISSHVAKLQKLFVDLNEELTKHKENTLSERILNGRILSTLGKEFDNFKDIWDTIPSENQKLNLLIEKLCTIELRDQSSTEASAFVASGKRKQFKKDKLGKPKLSMERAKQKFPCNKCKQVGHWAAECPQKKIGGSNYQAKSKNFRAINANK
;
A
#
# COMPACT_ATOMS: atom_id res chain seq x y z
N MET A 1 -41.56 -14.55 10.66
CA MET A 1 -42.08 -13.56 9.67
C MET A 1 -40.91 -13.03 8.83
N LEU A 2 -41.11 -12.55 7.58
CA LEU A 2 -40.01 -12.05 6.73
C LEU A 2 -39.23 -10.90 7.38
N ILE A 3 -39.94 -10.01 8.06
CA ILE A 3 -39.36 -8.91 8.83
C ILE A 3 -38.43 -9.40 9.95
N GLU A 4 -38.86 -10.43 10.68
CA GLU A 4 -38.11 -11.05 11.77
C GLU A 4 -36.85 -11.74 11.24
N SER A 5 -36.96 -12.48 10.13
CA SER A 5 -35.81 -13.08 9.46
C SER A 5 -34.79 -12.02 9.04
N PHE A 6 -35.24 -10.91 8.44
CA PHE A 6 -34.35 -9.81 8.04
C PHE A 6 -33.60 -9.19 9.24
N PHE A 7 -34.27 -8.99 10.37
CA PHE A 7 -33.67 -8.39 11.58
C PHE A 7 -32.91 -9.37 12.47
N CYS A 8 -33.03 -10.69 12.26
CA CYS A 8 -32.31 -11.71 13.02
C CYS A 8 -31.12 -12.33 12.28
N VAL A 9 -31.02 -12.18 10.95
CA VAL A 9 -29.89 -12.71 10.17
C VAL A 9 -28.57 -12.12 10.68
N LYS A 10 -27.67 -13.00 11.12
CA LYS A 10 -26.29 -12.69 11.51
C LYS A 10 -25.35 -13.32 10.49
N ARG A 11 -24.19 -12.72 10.30
CA ARG A 11 -23.15 -13.31 9.47
C ARG A 11 -22.43 -14.41 10.26
N ASP A 12 -22.28 -15.58 9.67
CA ASP A 12 -21.39 -16.61 10.16
C ASP A 12 -19.95 -16.33 9.73
N GLU A 13 -18.96 -16.60 10.59
CA GLU A 13 -17.53 -16.34 10.31
C GLU A 13 -16.97 -17.11 9.11
N LYS A 14 -17.67 -18.18 8.69
CA LYS A 14 -17.30 -19.03 7.56
C LYS A 14 -17.94 -18.61 6.24
N GLU A 15 -18.87 -17.66 6.28
CA GLU A 15 -19.59 -17.20 5.08
C GLU A 15 -18.92 -15.96 4.49
N ASP A 16 -18.68 -16.01 3.17
CA ASP A 16 -18.16 -14.89 2.38
C ASP A 16 -19.09 -13.68 2.48
N ILE A 17 -18.52 -12.47 2.57
CA ILE A 17 -19.31 -11.25 2.77
C ILE A 17 -20.30 -11.06 1.62
N SER A 18 -19.90 -11.40 0.39
CA SER A 18 -20.74 -11.27 -0.80
C SER A 18 -21.97 -12.18 -0.71
N SER A 19 -21.80 -13.41 -0.19
CA SER A 19 -22.90 -14.36 -0.01
C SER A 19 -23.89 -13.88 1.06
N HIS A 20 -23.37 -13.38 2.18
CA HIS A 20 -24.18 -12.83 3.26
C HIS A 20 -24.95 -11.57 2.82
N VAL A 21 -24.29 -10.66 2.10
CA VAL A 21 -24.95 -9.46 1.57
C VAL A 21 -26.03 -9.82 0.55
N ALA A 22 -25.80 -10.82 -0.32
CA ALA A 22 -26.81 -11.30 -1.26
C ALA A 22 -28.06 -11.87 -0.55
N LYS A 23 -27.88 -12.61 0.56
CA LYS A 23 -29.01 -13.08 1.39
C LYS A 23 -29.80 -11.91 1.97
N LEU A 24 -29.12 -10.90 2.51
CA LEU A 24 -29.75 -9.70 3.05
C LEU A 24 -30.49 -8.89 1.97
N GLN A 25 -29.89 -8.74 0.79
CA GLN A 25 -30.54 -8.09 -0.36
C GLN A 25 -31.81 -8.82 -0.77
N LYS A 26 -31.76 -10.15 -0.88
CA LYS A 26 -32.93 -10.96 -1.24
C LYS A 26 -34.06 -10.76 -0.22
N LEU A 27 -33.76 -10.91 1.06
CA LEU A 27 -34.75 -10.70 2.13
C LEU A 27 -35.33 -9.28 2.13
N PHE A 28 -34.53 -8.27 1.79
CA PHE A 28 -34.97 -6.89 1.69
C PHE A 28 -35.93 -6.67 0.51
N VAL A 29 -35.64 -7.26 -0.65
CA VAL A 29 -36.52 -7.21 -1.82
C VAL A 29 -37.82 -7.94 -1.52
N ASP A 30 -37.76 -9.17 -1.00
CA ASP A 30 -38.93 -9.97 -0.63
C ASP A 30 -39.81 -9.22 0.39
N LEU A 31 -39.19 -8.57 1.38
CA LEU A 31 -39.90 -7.77 2.39
C LEU A 31 -40.54 -6.52 1.78
N ASN A 32 -39.84 -5.80 0.92
CA ASN A 32 -40.42 -4.63 0.24
C ASN A 32 -41.54 -5.01 -0.73
N GLU A 33 -41.45 -6.16 -1.39
CA GLU A 33 -42.54 -6.71 -2.20
C GLU A 33 -43.78 -7.03 -1.35
N GLU A 34 -43.62 -7.59 -0.15
CA GLU A 34 -44.76 -7.78 0.76
C GLU A 34 -45.32 -6.44 1.24
N LEU A 35 -44.48 -5.49 1.66
CA LEU A 35 -44.93 -4.17 2.10
C LEU A 35 -45.71 -3.42 1.01
N THR A 36 -45.26 -3.49 -0.24
CA THR A 36 -45.99 -2.91 -1.38
C THR A 36 -47.31 -3.62 -1.64
N LYS A 37 -47.38 -4.96 -1.53
CA LYS A 37 -48.65 -5.71 -1.62
C LYS A 37 -49.66 -5.28 -0.55
N HIS A 38 -49.18 -4.99 0.65
CA HIS A 38 -50.00 -4.50 1.76
C HIS A 38 -50.28 -2.98 1.73
N LYS A 39 -49.81 -2.26 0.69
CA LYS A 39 -49.88 -0.78 0.58
C LYS A 39 -49.22 -0.04 1.75
N GLU A 40 -48.25 -0.68 2.38
CA GLU A 40 -47.41 -0.07 3.41
C GLU A 40 -46.20 0.64 2.79
N ASN A 41 -45.50 1.43 3.61
CA ASN A 41 -44.32 2.16 3.16
C ASN A 41 -43.16 1.19 2.92
N THR A 42 -42.47 1.37 1.78
CA THR A 42 -41.25 0.63 1.49
C THR A 42 -40.10 1.06 2.37
N LEU A 43 -39.18 0.14 2.63
CA LEU A 43 -37.94 0.42 3.33
C LEU A 43 -36.94 1.06 2.37
N SER A 44 -36.28 2.12 2.84
CA SER A 44 -35.19 2.78 2.11
C SER A 44 -33.92 1.91 2.11
N GLU A 45 -33.09 2.03 1.07
CA GLU A 45 -31.75 1.41 0.99
C GLU A 45 -30.87 1.73 2.20
N ARG A 46 -31.10 2.86 2.88
CA ARG A 46 -30.40 3.22 4.11
C ARG A 46 -30.56 2.15 5.21
N ILE A 47 -31.72 1.53 5.30
CA ILE A 47 -31.99 0.45 6.27
C ILE A 47 -31.16 -0.79 5.92
N LEU A 48 -31.06 -1.12 4.63
CA LEU A 48 -30.26 -2.24 4.16
C LEU A 48 -28.76 -2.01 4.41
N ASN A 49 -28.26 -0.81 4.12
CA ASN A 49 -26.86 -0.43 4.40
C ASN A 49 -26.54 -0.53 5.89
N GLY A 50 -27.37 0.08 6.74
CA GLY A 50 -27.22 0.00 8.19
C GLY A 50 -27.29 -1.44 8.69
N ARG A 51 -28.15 -2.27 8.09
CA ARG A 51 -28.25 -3.68 8.44
C ARG A 51 -26.97 -4.44 8.10
N ILE A 52 -26.45 -4.30 6.88
CA ILE A 52 -25.19 -4.93 6.46
C ILE A 52 -24.06 -4.55 7.44
N LEU A 53 -23.90 -3.25 7.71
CA LEU A 53 -22.91 -2.71 8.67
C LEU A 53 -23.08 -3.24 10.10
N SER A 54 -24.32 -3.47 10.56
CA SER A 54 -24.59 -4.03 11.88
C SER A 54 -24.28 -5.54 11.98
N THR A 55 -24.32 -6.26 10.86
CA THR A 55 -24.01 -7.69 10.80
C THR A 55 -22.53 -7.97 10.56
N LEU A 56 -21.78 -6.96 10.12
CA LEU A 56 -20.33 -7.00 10.02
C LEU A 56 -19.73 -7.00 11.43
N GLY A 57 -18.78 -7.91 11.67
CA GLY A 57 -18.09 -8.02 12.95
C GLY A 57 -17.07 -6.91 13.16
N LYS A 58 -16.42 -6.91 14.33
CA LYS A 58 -15.41 -5.90 14.73
C LYS A 58 -14.23 -5.78 13.76
N GLU A 59 -13.96 -6.83 12.98
CA GLU A 59 -12.97 -6.83 11.90
C GLU A 59 -13.19 -5.69 10.88
N PHE A 60 -14.42 -5.20 10.77
CA PHE A 60 -14.80 -4.13 9.85
C PHE A 60 -15.02 -2.78 10.54
N ASP A 61 -14.65 -2.61 11.82
CA ASP A 61 -14.89 -1.36 12.55
C ASP A 61 -14.19 -0.16 11.87
N ASN A 62 -12.95 -0.32 11.41
CA ASN A 62 -12.25 0.73 10.65
C ASN A 62 -12.98 1.08 9.35
N PHE A 63 -13.58 0.09 8.68
CA PHE A 63 -14.38 0.35 7.48
C PHE A 63 -15.69 1.07 7.83
N LYS A 64 -16.34 0.69 8.93
CA LYS A 64 -17.56 1.33 9.41
C LYS A 64 -17.33 2.80 9.74
N ASP A 65 -16.23 3.12 10.41
CA ASP A 65 -15.83 4.51 10.69
C ASP A 65 -15.67 5.30 9.39
N ILE A 66 -14.96 4.76 8.40
CA ILE A 66 -14.81 5.40 7.09
C ILE A 66 -16.16 5.55 6.38
N TRP A 67 -17.02 4.55 6.47
CA TRP A 67 -18.34 4.57 5.84
C TRP A 67 -19.24 5.65 6.43
N ASP A 68 -19.18 5.86 7.75
CA ASP A 68 -19.96 6.90 8.44
C ASP A 68 -19.50 8.32 8.08
N THR A 69 -18.27 8.50 7.58
CA THR A 69 -17.82 9.80 7.04
C THR A 69 -18.40 10.13 5.66
N ILE A 70 -18.93 9.15 4.94
CA ILE A 70 -19.50 9.35 3.61
C ILE A 70 -20.88 10.00 3.75
N PRO A 71 -21.18 11.11 3.04
CA PRO A 71 -22.50 11.73 3.08
C PRO A 71 -23.62 10.77 2.67
N SER A 72 -24.78 10.88 3.32
CA SER A 72 -25.93 9.98 3.13
C SER A 72 -26.43 9.91 1.67
N GLU A 73 -26.18 10.94 0.87
CA GLU A 73 -26.52 11.01 -0.55
C GLU A 73 -25.65 10.08 -1.42
N ASN A 74 -24.42 9.79 -0.98
CA ASN A 74 -23.47 8.93 -1.68
C ASN A 74 -23.40 7.51 -1.10
N GLN A 75 -24.09 7.24 0.01
CA GLN A 75 -24.17 5.92 0.63
C GLN A 75 -25.08 4.98 -0.18
N LYS A 76 -24.62 4.59 -1.37
CA LYS A 76 -25.30 3.61 -2.22
C LYS A 76 -24.86 2.20 -1.86
N LEU A 77 -25.80 1.26 -1.92
CA LEU A 77 -25.57 -0.16 -1.66
C LEU A 77 -24.41 -0.73 -2.51
N ASN A 78 -24.35 -0.34 -3.77
CA ASN A 78 -23.31 -0.82 -4.70
C ASN A 78 -21.90 -0.43 -4.24
N LEU A 79 -21.75 0.80 -3.71
CA LEU A 79 -20.47 1.27 -3.18
C LEU A 79 -20.08 0.49 -1.92
N LEU A 80 -21.06 0.18 -1.06
CA LEU A 80 -20.84 -0.62 0.15
C LEU A 80 -20.32 -2.02 -0.22
N ILE A 81 -20.99 -2.69 -1.16
CA ILE A 81 -20.61 -4.03 -1.64
C ILE A 81 -19.22 -4.02 -2.26
N GLU A 82 -18.96 -3.07 -3.17
CA GLU A 82 -17.66 -2.95 -3.84
C GLU A 82 -16.52 -2.81 -2.83
N LYS A 83 -16.69 -1.96 -1.80
CA LYS A 83 -15.67 -1.76 -0.77
C LYS A 83 -15.49 -2.98 0.12
N LEU A 84 -16.58 -3.63 0.52
CA LEU A 84 -16.53 -4.84 1.34
C LEU A 84 -15.82 -6.00 0.62
N CYS A 85 -16.20 -6.28 -0.63
CA CYS A 85 -15.53 -7.30 -1.44
C CYS A 85 -14.04 -6.98 -1.64
N THR A 86 -13.69 -5.70 -1.82
CA THR A 86 -12.29 -5.28 -1.96
C THR A 86 -11.46 -5.58 -0.70
N ILE A 87 -12.04 -5.43 0.48
CA ILE A 87 -11.38 -5.74 1.75
C ILE A 87 -11.16 -7.25 1.87
N GLU A 88 -12.18 -8.05 1.57
CA GLU A 88 -12.10 -9.52 1.62
C GLU A 88 -11.04 -10.10 0.67
N LEU A 89 -10.93 -9.55 -0.55
CA LEU A 89 -9.86 -9.88 -1.50
C LEU A 89 -8.45 -9.57 -0.97
N ARG A 90 -8.30 -8.48 -0.19
CA ARG A 90 -7.01 -8.13 0.43
C ARG A 90 -6.64 -9.05 1.60
N ASP A 91 -7.62 -9.49 2.36
CA ASP A 91 -7.39 -10.45 3.44
C ASP A 91 -7.06 -11.85 2.89
N GLN A 92 -7.75 -12.29 1.83
CA GLN A 92 -7.43 -13.55 1.14
C GLN A 92 -6.05 -13.52 0.47
N SER A 93 -5.68 -12.41 -0.17
CA SER A 93 -4.34 -12.25 -0.75
C SER A 93 -3.24 -12.07 0.32
N SER A 94 -3.58 -11.73 1.56
CA SER A 94 -2.62 -11.67 2.68
C SER A 94 -2.29 -13.06 3.25
N THR A 95 -3.12 -14.08 3.03
CA THR A 95 -2.74 -15.49 3.30
C THR A 95 -1.85 -16.10 2.22
N GLU A 96 -1.82 -15.53 1.01
CA GLU A 96 -0.91 -15.92 -0.08
C GLU A 96 0.24 -14.93 -0.31
N ALA A 97 0.34 -13.89 0.52
CA ALA A 97 1.53 -13.06 0.61
C ALA A 97 2.58 -13.84 1.39
N SER A 98 3.22 -14.78 0.69
CA SER A 98 4.51 -15.32 1.07
C SER A 98 5.39 -14.16 1.50
N ALA A 99 5.65 -14.10 2.81
CA ALA A 99 6.51 -13.13 3.42
C ALA A 99 7.76 -12.94 2.56
N PHE A 100 7.99 -11.72 2.10
CA PHE A 100 9.32 -11.34 1.65
C PHE A 100 10.20 -11.35 2.89
N VAL A 101 10.70 -12.54 3.22
CA VAL A 101 11.74 -12.73 4.21
C VAL A 101 12.97 -12.04 3.65
N ALA A 102 13.14 -10.76 3.98
CA ALA A 102 14.45 -10.13 4.01
C ALA A 102 15.24 -10.76 5.17
N SER A 103 15.51 -12.07 5.07
CA SER A 103 16.58 -12.69 5.82
C SER A 103 17.87 -12.08 5.27
N GLY A 104 18.36 -11.07 5.98
CA GLY A 104 19.71 -10.56 5.84
C GLY A 104 20.75 -11.62 6.23
N LYS A 105 20.82 -12.74 5.51
CA LYS A 105 22.04 -13.52 5.39
C LYS A 105 22.83 -12.89 4.25
N ARG A 106 23.87 -12.14 4.62
CA ARG A 106 24.89 -11.66 3.68
C ARG A 106 25.55 -12.87 3.01
N LYS A 107 24.99 -13.36 1.91
CA LYS A 107 25.72 -14.15 0.93
C LYS A 107 26.51 -13.18 0.08
N GLN A 108 27.85 -13.20 0.23
CA GLN A 108 28.78 -12.61 -0.73
C GLN A 108 28.56 -13.31 -2.08
N PHE A 109 27.76 -12.69 -2.95
CA PHE A 109 27.76 -13.02 -4.36
C PHE A 109 28.94 -12.30 -5.01
N LYS A 110 29.95 -13.08 -5.41
CA LYS A 110 30.95 -12.65 -6.39
C LYS A 110 30.20 -12.20 -7.63
N LYS A 111 30.30 -10.90 -7.95
CA LYS A 111 29.69 -10.34 -9.14
C LYS A 111 30.63 -10.61 -10.31
N ASP A 112 30.28 -11.62 -11.10
CA ASP A 112 30.91 -11.86 -12.39
C ASP A 112 30.72 -10.64 -13.30
N LYS A 113 31.83 -10.25 -13.92
CA LYS A 113 31.98 -9.06 -14.73
C LYS A 113 31.29 -9.28 -16.07
N LEU A 114 30.09 -8.73 -16.25
CA LEU A 114 29.56 -8.49 -17.59
C LEU A 114 30.01 -7.11 -18.07
N GLY A 115 30.77 -7.12 -19.16
CA GLY A 115 31.57 -6.02 -19.67
C GLY A 115 30.76 -4.75 -19.96
N LYS A 116 31.11 -3.67 -19.25
CA LYS A 116 30.94 -2.30 -19.74
C LYS A 116 32.33 -1.78 -20.10
N PRO A 117 32.51 -1.09 -21.24
CA PRO A 117 33.82 -0.53 -21.59
C PRO A 117 34.25 0.43 -20.49
N LYS A 118 35.40 0.16 -19.88
CA LYS A 118 36.04 1.06 -18.91
C LYS A 118 36.43 2.34 -19.65
N LEU A 119 35.55 3.34 -19.68
CA LEU A 119 35.96 4.70 -19.97
C LEU A 119 37.00 5.08 -18.90
N SER A 120 38.18 5.53 -19.33
CA SER A 120 39.25 5.93 -18.40
C SER A 120 38.71 6.96 -17.41
N MET A 121 39.19 6.90 -16.17
CA MET A 121 38.78 7.80 -15.09
C MET A 121 38.85 9.27 -15.52
N GLU A 122 39.85 9.64 -16.32
CA GLU A 122 40.01 10.97 -16.92
C GLU A 122 38.86 11.33 -17.89
N ARG A 123 38.47 10.39 -18.78
CA ARG A 123 37.35 10.62 -19.72
C ARG A 123 36.00 10.69 -19.01
N ALA A 124 35.84 9.98 -17.89
CA ALA A 124 34.63 10.06 -17.07
C ALA A 124 34.51 11.45 -16.41
N LYS A 125 35.61 11.98 -15.87
CA LYS A 125 35.65 13.35 -15.32
C LYS A 125 35.25 14.41 -16.35
N GLN A 126 35.64 14.24 -17.61
CA GLN A 126 35.30 15.18 -18.71
C GLN A 126 33.82 15.12 -19.14
N LYS A 127 33.15 13.98 -18.97
CA LYS A 127 31.74 13.80 -19.40
C LYS A 127 30.72 14.09 -18.30
N PHE A 128 31.07 13.86 -17.03
CA PHE A 128 30.14 14.00 -15.92
C PHE A 128 30.42 15.27 -15.12
N PRO A 129 29.43 16.18 -14.97
CA PRO A 129 29.62 17.40 -14.20
C PRO A 129 29.75 17.09 -12.71
N CYS A 130 30.60 17.85 -12.03
CA CYS A 130 30.76 17.80 -10.58
C CYS A 130 29.43 18.09 -9.89
N ASN A 131 29.02 17.24 -8.94
CA ASN A 131 27.75 17.45 -8.24
C ASN A 131 27.69 18.72 -7.36
N LYS A 132 28.83 19.36 -7.08
CA LYS A 132 28.92 20.59 -6.25
C LYS A 132 28.87 21.88 -7.06
N CYS A 133 29.73 22.03 -8.08
CA CYS A 133 29.80 23.24 -8.89
C CYS A 133 29.25 23.06 -10.32
N LYS A 134 28.78 21.85 -10.66
CA LYS A 134 28.25 21.47 -11.98
C LYS A 134 29.24 21.64 -13.15
N GLN A 135 30.52 21.85 -12.88
CA GLN A 135 31.58 21.87 -13.90
C GLN A 135 32.18 20.49 -14.14
N VAL A 136 32.53 20.18 -15.39
CA VAL A 136 33.22 18.94 -15.76
C VAL A 136 34.74 19.04 -15.51
N GLY A 137 35.43 17.91 -15.54
CA GLY A 137 36.89 17.82 -15.41
C GLY A 137 37.39 17.37 -14.03
N HIS A 138 36.52 17.33 -13.01
CA HIS A 138 36.87 16.90 -11.66
C HIS A 138 35.67 16.24 -10.94
N TRP A 139 35.97 15.41 -9.93
CA TRP A 139 34.93 14.86 -9.05
C TRP A 139 34.61 15.82 -7.90
N ALA A 140 33.44 15.65 -7.28
CA ALA A 140 33.02 16.46 -6.13
C ALA A 140 34.01 16.44 -4.93
N ALA A 141 34.86 15.42 -4.83
CA ALA A 141 35.93 15.33 -3.84
C ALA A 141 37.12 16.27 -4.15
N GLU A 142 37.37 16.57 -5.42
CA GLU A 142 38.47 17.39 -5.94
C GLU A 142 38.00 18.82 -6.29
N CYS A 143 36.77 19.19 -5.89
CA CYS A 143 36.17 20.46 -6.29
C CYS A 143 36.87 21.67 -5.63
N PRO A 144 37.41 22.61 -6.42
CA PRO A 144 38.15 23.76 -5.91
C PRO A 144 37.26 24.81 -5.23
N GLN A 145 35.94 24.78 -5.49
CA GLN A 145 34.96 25.72 -4.92
C GLN A 145 34.75 25.56 -3.40
N LYS A 146 35.42 24.59 -2.74
CA LYS A 146 35.23 24.26 -1.31
C LYS A 146 35.81 25.30 -0.33
N LYS A 147 36.23 26.48 -0.77
CA LYS A 147 36.90 27.49 0.09
C LYS A 147 36.09 28.74 0.43
N ILE A 148 34.80 28.81 0.12
CA ILE A 148 33.97 29.98 0.50
C ILE A 148 32.64 29.47 1.09
N GLY A 149 32.62 29.26 2.42
CA GLY A 149 31.45 28.79 3.18
C GLY A 149 31.84 27.82 4.28
N GLY A 150 32.25 28.36 5.43
CA GLY A 150 32.98 27.65 6.47
C GLY A 150 32.23 26.51 7.17
N SER A 151 32.94 25.39 7.35
CA SER A 151 33.11 24.74 8.65
C SER A 151 34.29 23.78 8.60
N ASN A 152 35.12 23.91 9.63
CA ASN A 152 36.42 23.28 9.84
C ASN A 152 36.38 21.75 9.67
N TYR A 153 37.13 21.18 8.74
CA TYR A 153 37.61 19.80 8.86
C TYR A 153 39.01 19.69 8.27
N GLN A 154 39.97 19.44 9.16
CA GLN A 154 41.38 19.24 8.90
C GLN A 154 41.58 18.14 7.84
N ALA A 155 42.26 18.50 6.75
CA ALA A 155 42.80 17.56 5.81
C ALA A 155 43.96 16.79 6.48
N LYS A 156 43.72 15.57 6.95
CA LYS A 156 44.81 14.60 7.17
C LYS A 156 45.23 14.08 5.81
N SER A 157 46.25 14.71 5.23
CA SER A 157 47.06 14.11 4.18
C SER A 157 47.71 12.85 4.76
N LYS A 158 47.22 11.67 4.35
CA LYS A 158 48.04 10.47 4.42
C LYS A 158 48.69 10.29 3.06
N ASN A 159 49.89 10.88 2.96
CA ASN A 159 50.94 10.37 2.10
C ASN A 159 51.07 8.86 2.32
N PHE A 160 50.80 8.05 1.29
CA PHE A 160 51.46 6.76 1.19
C PHE A 160 52.45 6.85 0.04
N ARG A 161 53.68 7.19 0.44
CA ARG A 161 54.90 6.96 -0.33
C ARG A 161 54.93 5.49 -0.74
N ALA A 162 55.22 5.26 -2.02
CA ALA A 162 55.78 4.01 -2.49
C ALA A 162 57.06 3.68 -1.71
N ILE A 163 57.18 2.45 -1.22
CA ILE A 163 58.48 1.80 -1.01
C ILE A 163 58.36 0.32 -1.43
N ASN A 164 59.32 -0.04 -2.29
CA ASN A 164 59.67 -1.33 -2.87
C ASN A 164 60.17 -2.36 -1.84
N ALA A 165 60.30 -3.61 -2.32
CA ALA A 165 61.20 -4.68 -1.86
C ALA A 165 60.72 -5.49 -0.63
N ASN A 166 60.97 -6.79 -0.47
CA ASN A 166 61.70 -7.81 -1.23
C ASN A 166 61.39 -9.17 -0.58
N LYS A 167 61.26 -10.26 -1.34
CA LYS A 167 62.04 -11.50 -1.15
C LYS A 167 61.74 -12.52 -2.23
#